data_AF-A0A7C1MLQ4-F1
#
_entry.id   AF-A0A7C1MLQ4-F1
#
_cell.length_a   1.000
_cell.length_b   1.000
_cell.length_c   1.000
_cell.angle_alpha   90.00
_cell.angle_beta   90.00
_cell.angle_gamma   90.00
#
_symmetry.space_group_name_H-M   'P 1'
#
loop_
_entity.id
_entity.type
_entity.pdbx_description
1 polymer ?
#
loop_
_entity_poly.entity_id
_entity_poly.type
_entity_poly.pdbx_seq_one_letter_code
_entity_poly.pdbx_strand_id
1 'polypeptide(L)'
;MKYMYMIVLLAATLICSNAFAVDAPAEKPATAHEQELLMDCNLAARNSLINGNIAKVEKTCMLAAEKLEKSHPDKGYMINPMLNLAFTYSLRGDYAKAEPIIARAKELGEKFYKPGSSEIKSLNNFIEDNEKRKSNPPQFDKSSVTSPH
;
A
#
# COMPACT_ATOMS: atom_id res chain seq x y z
N MET A 1 6.04 47.91 38.23
CA MET A 1 4.77 47.76 37.48
C MET A 1 4.95 47.15 36.08
N LYS A 2 5.95 47.53 35.27
CA LYS A 2 6.15 46.98 33.89
C LYS A 2 6.55 45.49 33.81
N TYR A 3 7.18 44.93 34.84
CA TYR A 3 7.65 43.53 34.83
C TYR A 3 6.56 42.49 35.15
N MET A 4 5.49 42.87 35.86
CA MET A 4 4.36 41.96 36.10
C MET A 4 3.58 41.65 34.82
N TYR A 5 3.45 42.62 33.91
CA TYR A 5 2.72 42.44 32.64
C TYR A 5 3.48 41.55 31.64
N MET A 6 4.82 41.59 31.64
CA MET A 6 5.66 40.72 30.78
C MET A 6 5.66 39.25 31.23
N ILE A 7 5.54 38.98 32.53
CA ILE A 7 5.51 37.61 33.07
C ILE A 7 4.16 36.93 32.79
N VAL A 8 3.05 37.67 32.87
CA VAL A 8 1.70 37.15 32.57
C VAL A 8 1.52 36.87 31.07
N LEU A 9 2.13 37.69 30.19
CA LEU A 9 2.11 37.45 28.74
C LEU A 9 2.94 36.23 28.31
N LEU A 10 4.06 35.94 29.00
CA LEU A 10 4.87 34.73 28.77
C LEU A 10 4.18 33.45 29.27
N ALA A 11 3.37 33.52 30.32
CA ALA A 11 2.60 32.38 30.82
C ALA A 11 1.41 32.03 29.90
N ALA A 12 0.78 33.02 29.27
CA ALA A 12 -0.36 32.81 28.38
C ALA A 12 0.00 32.12 27.05
N THR A 13 1.22 32.33 26.53
CA THR A 13 1.69 31.65 25.32
C THR A 13 2.20 30.23 25.58
N LEU A 14 2.66 29.92 26.80
CA LEU A 14 3.09 28.58 27.18
C LEU A 14 1.94 27.57 27.34
N ILE A 15 0.70 28.06 27.51
CA ILE A 15 -0.48 27.21 27.69
C ILE A 15 -1.11 26.80 26.33
N CYS A 16 -0.76 27.46 25.22
CA CYS A 16 -1.37 27.20 23.91
C CYS A 16 -0.57 26.24 23.00
N SER A 17 0.64 25.82 23.39
CA SER A 17 1.46 24.95 22.53
C SER A 17 1.16 23.46 22.65
N ASN A 18 0.39 23.04 23.67
CA ASN A 18 0.18 21.61 23.95
C ASN A 18 -1.25 21.10 23.66
N ALA A 19 -2.10 21.90 23.00
CA ALA A 19 -3.50 21.53 22.74
C ALA A 19 -3.76 20.80 21.40
N PHE A 20 -2.72 20.46 20.61
CA PHE A 20 -2.87 19.78 19.31
C PHE A 20 -2.09 18.47 19.18
N ALA A 21 -1.77 17.81 20.29
CA ALA A 21 -1.49 16.38 20.27
C ALA A 21 -2.76 15.64 20.66
N VAL A 22 -3.78 15.67 19.79
CA VAL A 22 -4.81 14.62 19.85
C VAL A 22 -4.05 13.34 19.53
N ASP A 23 -4.07 12.40 20.48
CA ASP A 23 -3.49 11.08 20.41
C ASP A 23 -3.80 10.40 19.08
N ALA A 24 -2.98 10.64 18.06
CA ALA A 24 -2.83 9.69 16.97
C ALA A 24 -2.12 8.51 17.63
N PRO A 25 -2.76 7.32 17.77
CA PRO A 25 -2.06 6.17 18.29
C PRO A 25 -0.81 6.00 17.43
N ALA A 26 0.36 5.99 18.07
CA ALA A 26 1.62 5.73 17.38
C ALA A 26 1.41 4.51 16.47
N GLU A 27 1.64 4.67 15.16
CA GLU A 27 1.48 3.61 14.17
C GLU A 27 2.17 2.37 14.70
N LYS A 28 1.38 1.33 15.03
CA LYS A 28 1.94 0.10 15.57
C LYS A 28 2.75 -0.52 14.44
N PRO A 29 4.08 -0.65 14.55
CA PRO A 29 4.86 -1.20 13.47
C PRO A 29 4.45 -2.66 13.23
N ALA A 30 4.54 -3.10 11.98
CA ALA A 30 4.36 -4.51 11.63
C ALA A 30 5.28 -5.40 12.49
N THR A 31 4.72 -6.48 13.03
CA THR A 31 5.48 -7.51 13.74
C THR A 31 6.47 -8.21 12.81
N ALA A 32 7.48 -8.90 13.36
CA ALA A 32 8.45 -9.63 12.55
C ALA A 32 7.80 -10.63 11.56
N HIS A 33 6.74 -11.31 12.00
CA HIS A 33 6.01 -12.24 11.13
C HIS A 33 5.21 -11.50 10.04
N GLU A 34 4.60 -10.35 10.35
CA GLU A 34 3.93 -9.51 9.34
C GLU A 34 4.93 -8.95 8.32
N GLN A 35 6.12 -8.57 8.76
CA GLN A 35 7.21 -8.14 7.89
C GLN A 35 7.70 -9.27 6.97
N GLU A 36 7.80 -10.49 7.49
CA GLU A 36 8.14 -11.68 6.70
C GLU A 36 7.12 -11.93 5.60
N LEU A 37 5.81 -11.89 5.93
CA LEU A 37 4.74 -12.04 4.94
C LEU A 37 4.80 -10.98 3.84
N LEU A 38 5.07 -9.72 4.21
CA LEU A 38 5.25 -8.63 3.25
C LEU A 38 6.46 -8.87 2.34
N MET A 39 7.58 -9.33 2.92
CA MET A 39 8.81 -9.64 2.18
C MET A 39 8.60 -10.78 1.20
N ASP A 40 7.92 -11.86 1.61
CA ASP A 40 7.63 -13.02 0.77
C ASP A 40 6.75 -12.66 -0.42
N CYS A 41 5.72 -11.83 -0.21
CA CYS A 41 4.91 -11.32 -1.29
C CYS A 41 5.74 -10.45 -2.26
N ASN A 42 6.52 -9.50 -1.74
CA ASN A 42 7.39 -8.64 -2.56
C ASN A 42 8.38 -9.46 -3.42
N LEU A 43 9.02 -10.46 -2.81
CA LEU A 43 9.98 -11.32 -3.49
C LEU A 43 9.30 -12.18 -4.55
N ALA A 44 8.13 -12.76 -4.25
CA ALA A 44 7.36 -13.52 -5.22
C ALA A 44 7.00 -12.65 -6.43
N ALA A 45 6.49 -11.43 -6.20
CA ALA A 45 6.12 -10.49 -7.26
C ALA A 45 7.32 -10.13 -8.16
N ARG A 46 8.46 -9.77 -7.57
CA ARG A 46 9.70 -9.47 -8.31
C ARG A 46 10.18 -10.66 -9.14
N ASN A 47 10.22 -11.85 -8.54
CA ASN A 47 10.68 -13.05 -9.24
C ASN A 47 9.74 -13.46 -10.37
N SER A 48 8.43 -13.19 -10.23
CA SER A 48 7.45 -13.46 -11.29
C SER A 48 7.69 -12.66 -12.58
N LEU A 49 8.40 -11.53 -12.51
CA LEU A 49 8.81 -10.77 -13.68
C LEU A 49 9.81 -11.53 -14.56
N ILE A 50 10.57 -12.45 -13.97
CA ILE A 50 11.58 -13.25 -14.66
C ILE A 50 11.00 -14.61 -15.07
N ASN A 51 10.35 -15.30 -14.14
CA ASN A 51 9.93 -16.70 -14.33
C ASN A 51 8.43 -16.88 -14.62
N GLY A 52 7.64 -15.81 -14.56
CA GLY A 52 6.19 -15.86 -14.82
C GLY A 52 5.36 -16.64 -13.80
N ASN A 53 5.89 -16.94 -12.61
CA ASN A 53 5.19 -17.73 -11.59
C ASN A 53 4.13 -16.92 -10.83
N ILE A 54 2.99 -16.69 -11.49
CA ILE A 54 1.85 -15.95 -10.94
C ILE A 54 1.23 -16.71 -9.76
N ALA A 55 1.18 -18.04 -9.81
CA ALA A 55 0.61 -18.87 -8.74
C ALA A 55 1.31 -18.65 -7.39
N LYS A 56 2.64 -18.44 -7.40
CA LYS A 56 3.37 -18.09 -6.18
C LYS A 56 2.98 -16.70 -5.67
N VAL A 57 2.80 -15.72 -6.55
CA VAL A 57 2.34 -14.37 -6.18
C VAL A 57 0.94 -14.41 -5.57
N GLU A 58 0.00 -15.10 -6.22
CA GLU A 58 -1.36 -15.30 -5.71
C GLU A 58 -1.31 -15.88 -4.30
N LYS A 59 -0.60 -17.00 -4.12
CA LYS A 59 -0.48 -17.66 -2.82
C LYS A 59 0.12 -16.75 -1.74
N THR A 60 1.26 -16.12 -1.99
CA THR A 60 1.98 -15.37 -0.95
C THR A 60 1.32 -14.02 -0.64
N CYS A 61 0.89 -13.29 -1.66
CA CYS A 61 0.28 -11.97 -1.48
C CYS A 61 -1.14 -12.04 -0.92
N MET A 62 -1.94 -13.04 -1.31
CA MET A 62 -3.25 -13.25 -0.69
C MET A 62 -3.12 -13.65 0.78
N LEU A 63 -2.17 -14.54 1.11
CA LEU A 63 -1.89 -14.90 2.50
C LEU A 63 -1.47 -13.66 3.31
N ALA A 64 -0.55 -12.85 2.79
CA ALA A 64 -0.10 -11.63 3.47
C ALA A 64 -1.27 -10.66 3.70
N ALA A 65 -2.09 -10.40 2.68
CA ALA A 65 -3.25 -9.52 2.79
C ALA A 65 -4.29 -10.04 3.80
N GLU A 66 -4.63 -11.33 3.75
CA GLU A 66 -5.57 -11.96 4.68
C GLU A 66 -5.07 -11.91 6.14
N LYS A 67 -3.78 -12.18 6.36
CA LYS A 67 -3.20 -12.13 7.71
C LYS A 67 -3.21 -10.72 8.26
N LEU A 68 -2.73 -9.72 7.50
CA LEU A 68 -2.77 -8.31 7.90
C LEU A 68 -4.21 -7.82 8.13
N GLU A 69 -5.17 -8.30 7.34
CA GLU A 69 -6.59 -8.02 7.54
C GLU A 69 -7.12 -8.58 8.86
N LYS A 70 -6.55 -9.65 9.39
CA LYS A 70 -6.97 -10.23 10.67
C LYS A 70 -6.17 -9.69 11.86
N SER A 71 -4.86 -9.51 11.70
CA SER A 71 -3.92 -9.25 12.82
C SER A 71 -3.58 -7.78 13.02
N HIS A 72 -3.51 -6.98 11.96
CA HIS A 72 -2.94 -5.65 12.02
C HIS A 72 -4.02 -4.56 12.17
N PRO A 73 -3.94 -3.63 13.12
CA PRO A 73 -4.98 -2.61 13.32
C PRO A 73 -5.09 -1.63 12.14
N ASP A 74 -3.95 -1.24 11.56
CA ASP A 74 -3.88 -0.42 10.35
C ASP A 74 -4.01 -1.28 9.09
N LYS A 75 -5.19 -1.24 8.47
CA LYS A 75 -5.44 -2.03 7.26
C LYS A 75 -4.67 -1.49 6.04
N GLY A 76 -4.06 -0.30 6.11
CA GLY A 76 -3.17 0.23 5.09
C GLY A 76 -1.96 -0.66 4.79
N TYR A 77 -1.51 -1.48 5.75
CA TYR A 77 -0.41 -2.42 5.52
C TYR A 77 -0.71 -3.48 4.45
N MET A 78 -1.98 -3.81 4.20
CA MET A 78 -2.35 -4.78 3.15
C MET A 78 -2.37 -4.18 1.74
N ILE A 79 -2.24 -2.86 1.58
CA ILE A 79 -2.27 -2.20 0.27
C ILE A 79 -1.09 -2.68 -0.59
N ASN A 80 0.11 -2.78 -0.02
CA ASN A 80 1.29 -3.24 -0.77
C ASN A 80 1.14 -4.66 -1.36
N PRO A 81 0.77 -5.71 -0.60
CA PRO A 81 0.57 -7.03 -1.17
C PRO A 81 -0.58 -7.08 -2.18
N MET A 82 -1.64 -6.28 -1.99
CA MET A 82 -2.71 -6.14 -2.98
C MET A 82 -2.20 -5.53 -4.29
N LEU A 83 -1.41 -4.45 -4.23
CA LEU A 83 -0.85 -3.81 -5.43
C LEU A 83 0.12 -4.73 -6.17
N ASN A 84 0.93 -5.51 -5.46
CA ASN A 84 1.78 -6.53 -6.08
C ASN A 84 0.97 -7.56 -6.87
N LEU A 85 -0.12 -8.06 -6.27
CA LEU A 85 -1.01 -9.02 -6.91
C LEU A 85 -1.70 -8.41 -8.14
N ALA A 86 -2.26 -7.21 -7.99
CA ALA A 86 -2.89 -6.48 -9.09
C ALA A 86 -1.91 -6.18 -10.23
N PHE A 87 -0.65 -5.84 -9.90
CA PHE A 87 0.39 -5.56 -10.88
C PHE A 87 0.71 -6.79 -11.71
N THR A 88 0.90 -7.95 -11.06
CA THR A 88 1.18 -9.20 -11.75
C THR A 88 0.04 -9.60 -12.70
N TYR A 89 -1.22 -9.39 -12.31
CA TYR A 89 -2.36 -9.60 -13.22
C TYR A 89 -2.38 -8.59 -14.38
N SER A 90 -2.17 -7.30 -14.09
CA SER A 90 -2.12 -6.22 -15.09
C SER A 90 -1.04 -6.49 -16.15
N LEU A 91 0.14 -6.95 -15.73
CA LEU A 91 1.24 -7.33 -16.64
C LEU A 91 0.88 -8.47 -17.59
N ARG A 92 -0.04 -9.35 -17.20
CA ARG A 92 -0.48 -10.50 -18.01
C ARG A 92 -1.72 -10.21 -18.84
N GLY A 93 -2.25 -9.00 -18.71
CA GLY A 93 -3.49 -8.57 -19.36
C GLY A 93 -4.76 -9.03 -18.64
N ASP A 94 -4.66 -9.61 -17.44
CA ASP A 94 -5.80 -10.07 -16.65
C ASP A 94 -6.42 -8.91 -15.85
N TYR A 95 -6.81 -7.83 -16.53
CA TYR A 95 -7.34 -6.62 -15.89
C TYR A 95 -8.62 -6.90 -15.08
N ALA A 96 -9.43 -7.88 -15.51
CA ALA A 96 -10.62 -8.32 -14.78
C ALA A 96 -10.32 -8.81 -13.35
N LYS A 97 -9.11 -9.35 -13.11
CA LYS A 97 -8.66 -9.71 -11.76
C LYS A 97 -7.97 -8.53 -11.05
N ALA A 98 -7.28 -7.66 -11.78
CA ALA A 98 -6.54 -6.53 -11.21
C ALA A 98 -7.48 -5.42 -10.68
N GLU A 99 -8.47 -5.01 -11.46
CA GLU A 99 -9.35 -3.88 -11.16
C GLU A 99 -10.07 -3.96 -9.80
N PRO A 100 -10.72 -5.06 -9.41
CA PRO A 100 -11.37 -5.12 -8.09
C PRO A 100 -10.37 -5.01 -6.94
N ILE A 101 -9.14 -5.50 -7.11
CA ILE A 101 -8.07 -5.39 -6.12
C ILE A 101 -7.61 -3.93 -6.00
N ILE A 102 -7.44 -3.25 -7.15
CA ILE A 102 -7.06 -1.84 -7.21
C ILE A 102 -8.13 -0.96 -6.57
N ALA A 103 -9.41 -1.22 -6.84
CA ALA A 103 -10.52 -0.48 -6.24
C ALA A 103 -10.50 -0.57 -4.71
N ARG A 104 -10.33 -1.78 -4.17
CA ARG A 104 -10.21 -1.99 -2.73
C ARG A 104 -8.94 -1.33 -2.15
N ALA A 105 -7.82 -1.37 -2.87
CA ALA A 105 -6.59 -0.69 -2.45
C ALA A 105 -6.78 0.83 -2.40
N LYS A 106 -7.53 1.42 -3.35
CA LYS A 106 -7.91 2.83 -3.38
C LYS A 106 -8.74 3.23 -2.16
N GLU A 107 -9.80 2.48 -1.85
CA GLU A 107 -10.65 2.73 -0.67
C GLU A 107 -9.86 2.68 0.63
N LEU A 108 -8.97 1.70 0.79
CA LEU A 108 -8.08 1.61 1.95
C LEU A 108 -7.07 2.76 1.97
N GLY A 109 -6.49 3.12 0.83
CA GLY A 109 -5.54 4.22 0.72
C GLY A 109 -6.16 5.54 1.16
N GLU A 110 -7.37 5.85 0.69
CA GLU A 110 -8.11 7.07 1.08
C GLU A 110 -8.45 7.12 2.57
N LYS A 111 -8.61 5.95 3.21
CA LYS A 111 -8.92 5.84 4.63
C LYS A 111 -7.69 5.93 5.54
N PHE A 112 -6.57 5.34 5.12
CA PHE A 112 -5.40 5.15 5.99
C PHE A 112 -4.21 6.05 5.65
N TYR A 113 -4.10 6.52 4.40
CA TYR A 113 -3.03 7.43 4.00
C TYR A 113 -3.49 8.89 4.04
N LYS A 114 -2.58 9.79 4.42
CA LYS A 114 -2.86 11.22 4.44
C LYS A 114 -3.06 11.74 3.01
N PRO A 115 -4.06 12.61 2.77
CA PRO A 115 -4.21 13.25 1.46
C PRO A 115 -2.91 13.94 1.01
N GLY A 116 -2.50 13.69 -0.23
CA GLY A 116 -1.28 14.26 -0.81
C GLY A 116 0.03 13.60 -0.38
N SER A 117 -0.01 12.54 0.44
CA SER A 117 1.18 11.78 0.84
C SER A 117 1.83 11.05 -0.34
N SER A 118 3.06 10.58 -0.14
CA SER A 118 3.79 9.75 -1.11
C SER A 118 3.04 8.47 -1.47
N GLU A 119 2.36 7.88 -0.49
CA GLU A 119 1.63 6.63 -0.62
C GLU A 119 0.39 6.83 -1.51
N ILE A 120 -0.41 7.88 -1.26
CA ILE A 120 -1.55 8.24 -2.14
C ILE A 120 -1.08 8.54 -3.56
N LYS A 121 0.02 9.28 -3.73
CA LYS A 121 0.57 9.58 -5.06
C LYS A 121 0.99 8.30 -5.78
N SER A 122 1.67 7.40 -5.09
CA SER A 122 2.10 6.12 -5.65
C SER A 122 0.92 5.25 -6.07
N LEU A 123 -0.13 5.22 -5.24
CA LEU A 123 -1.37 4.50 -5.53
C LEU A 123 -2.11 5.06 -6.76
N ASN A 124 -2.20 6.39 -6.86
CA ASN A 124 -2.81 7.04 -8.03
C ASN A 124 -2.01 6.78 -9.31
N ASN A 125 -0.67 6.84 -9.24
CA ASN A 125 0.19 6.50 -10.37
C ASN A 125 0.00 5.04 -10.80
N PHE A 126 -0.16 4.12 -9.84
CA PHE A 126 -0.45 2.71 -10.12
C PHE A 126 -1.78 2.54 -10.87
N ILE A 127 -2.83 3.23 -10.41
CA ILE A 127 -4.16 3.20 -11.05
C ILE A 127 -4.05 3.69 -12.50
N GLU A 128 -3.39 4.83 -12.71
CA GLU A 128 -3.20 5.40 -14.04
C GLU A 128 -2.42 4.45 -14.96
N ASP A 129 -1.35 3.84 -14.46
CA ASP A 129 -0.53 2.87 -15.18
C ASP A 129 -1.30 1.59 -15.55
N ASN A 130 -2.18 1.10 -14.67
CA ASN A 130 -3.09 0.00 -14.98
C ASN A 130 -4.05 0.35 -16.11
N GLU A 131 -4.68 1.53 -16.06
CA GLU A 131 -5.60 1.98 -17.11
C GLU A 131 -4.89 2.17 -18.45
N LYS A 132 -3.67 2.72 -18.45
CA LYS A 132 -2.83 2.83 -19.63
C LYS A 132 -2.54 1.46 -20.23
N ARG A 133 -2.08 0.50 -19.42
CA ARG A 133 -1.85 -0.89 -19.86
C ARG A 133 -3.13 -1.52 -20.42
N LYS A 134 -4.28 -1.35 -19.77
CA LYS A 134 -5.56 -1.87 -20.28
C LYS A 134 -5.94 -1.29 -21.63
N SER A 135 -5.76 0.02 -21.81
CA SER A 135 -6.08 0.72 -23.07
C SER A 135 -5.11 0.39 -24.21
N ASN A 136 -3.87 0.02 -23.88
CA ASN A 136 -2.84 -0.36 -24.83
C ASN A 136 -2.14 -1.64 -24.33
N PRO A 137 -2.83 -2.80 -24.39
CA PRO A 137 -2.33 -4.02 -23.79
C PRO A 137 -1.01 -4.42 -24.45
N PRO A 138 0.03 -4.71 -23.66
CA PRO A 138 1.29 -5.15 -24.22
C PRO A 138 1.03 -6.37 -25.11
N GLN A 139 1.55 -6.34 -26.34
CA GLN A 139 1.53 -7.46 -27.28
C GLN A 139 2.47 -8.55 -26.77
N PHE A 140 2.19 -9.12 -25.60
CA PHE A 140 2.87 -10.32 -25.16
C PHE A 140 2.39 -11.45 -26.05
N ASP A 141 3.30 -11.95 -26.89
CA ASP A 141 3.08 -13.16 -27.66
C ASP A 141 2.85 -14.33 -26.69
N LYS A 142 1.57 -14.66 -26.49
CA LYS A 142 1.11 -15.78 -25.66
C LYS A 142 1.59 -17.13 -26.20
N SER A 143 2.11 -17.21 -27.43
CA SER A 143 2.62 -18.44 -28.01
C SER A 143 4.02 -18.82 -27.51
N SER A 144 4.77 -17.88 -26.92
CA SER A 144 6.12 -18.14 -26.38
C SER A 144 6.12 -18.80 -24.99
N VAL A 145 4.96 -18.96 -24.35
CA VAL A 145 4.80 -19.67 -23.06
C VAL A 145 4.16 -21.04 -23.30
N THR A 146 4.75 -21.84 -24.18
CA THR A 146 4.57 -23.29 -24.08
C THR A 146 5.53 -23.79 -23.00
N SER A 147 4.97 -24.26 -21.88
CA SER A 147 5.71 -24.90 -20.79
C SER A 147 6.73 -25.93 -21.33
N PRO A 148 8.01 -25.89 -20.91
CA PRO A 148 8.83 -27.09 -20.99
C PRO A 148 8.31 -28.09 -19.95
N HIS A 149 8.08 -29.31 -20.41
CA HIS A 149 7.73 -30.49 -19.61
C HIS A 149 8.67 -30.71 -18.42
#